data_AF-A0A9E2PAH7-F1
#
_entry.id   AF-A0A9E2PAH7-F1
#
_cell.length_a   1.000
_cell.length_b   1.000
_cell.length_c   1.000
_cell.angle_alpha   90.00
_cell.angle_beta   90.00
_cell.angle_gamma   90.00
#
_symmetry.space_group_name_H-M   'P 1'
#
loop_
_entity.id
_entity.type
_entity.pdbx_description
1 polymer ?
#
loop_
_entity_poly.entity_id
_entity_poly.type
_entity_poly.pdbx_seq_one_letter_code
_entity_poly.pdbx_strand_id
1 'polypeptide(L)'
;MNKNLFKVYICRPYCVFFKEEKKEDMSCMGAQVVEMLVGNGRIDSSKISRYKKEPVLWEKHKKNLETYVCSRCSFREQDCDFQSENPPDNTEPCGGFILLALLKENNMINESDMELSCE
;
A
#
# COMPACT_ATOMS: atom_id res chain seq x y z
N MET A 1 21.85 4.88 -1.07
CA MET A 1 20.37 4.87 -1.19
C MET A 1 19.78 4.79 0.21
N ASN A 2 18.96 5.78 0.59
CA ASN A 2 18.37 5.87 1.93
C ASN A 2 17.42 4.68 2.16
N LYS A 3 17.77 3.82 3.11
CA LYS A 3 16.96 2.67 3.49
C LYS A 3 15.62 3.15 4.07
N ASN A 4 14.50 2.70 3.50
CA ASN A 4 13.15 2.81 4.02
C ASN A 4 12.48 4.21 4.00
N LEU A 5 12.60 4.97 2.91
CA LEU A 5 11.90 6.26 2.76
C LEU A 5 10.36 6.12 2.75
N PHE A 6 9.84 4.95 2.37
CA PHE A 6 8.40 4.65 2.40
C PHE A 6 7.76 4.83 3.78
N LYS A 7 8.54 4.77 4.87
CA LYS A 7 8.02 5.04 6.22
C LYS A 7 7.44 6.45 6.35
N VAL A 8 8.05 7.42 5.67
CA VAL A 8 7.68 8.84 5.77
C VAL A 8 6.38 9.15 5.03
N TYR A 9 6.19 8.57 3.84
CA TYR A 9 5.05 8.89 2.97
C TYR A 9 3.99 7.78 2.88
N ILE A 10 4.23 6.59 3.43
CA ILE A 10 3.25 5.49 3.50
C ILE A 10 2.92 5.12 4.94
N CYS A 11 3.90 4.62 5.70
CA CYS A 11 3.61 3.96 6.97
C CYS A 11 3.10 4.95 8.01
N ARG A 12 3.82 6.06 8.23
CA ARG A 12 3.42 7.10 9.19
C ARG A 12 2.05 7.73 8.87
N PRO A 13 1.74 8.13 7.63
CA PRO A 13 0.44 8.76 7.34
C PRO A 13 -0.72 7.77 7.22
N TYR A 14 -0.48 6.53 6.75
CA TYR A 14 -1.57 5.64 6.36
C TYR A 14 -1.65 4.33 7.15
N CYS A 15 -0.55 3.77 7.66
CA CYS A 15 -0.57 2.42 8.20
C CYS A 15 -0.91 2.38 9.69
N VAL A 16 -2.04 1.77 10.05
CA VAL A 16 -2.43 1.53 11.45
C VAL A 16 -1.50 0.58 12.20
N PHE A 17 -0.72 -0.23 11.46
CA PHE A 17 0.23 -1.18 12.03
C PHE A 17 1.62 -0.57 12.31
N PHE A 18 1.87 0.66 11.84
CA PHE A 18 3.17 1.32 11.98
C PHE A 18 3.49 1.66 13.43
N LYS A 19 4.72 1.35 13.86
CA LYS A 19 5.22 1.69 15.21
C LYS A 19 6.59 2.37 15.10
N GLU A 20 6.67 3.66 15.47
CA GLU A 20 7.87 4.51 15.29
C GLU A 20 9.12 3.95 16.00
N GLU A 21 8.93 3.28 17.14
CA GLU A 21 10.03 2.72 17.95
C GLU A 21 10.50 1.33 17.50
N LYS A 22 9.79 0.67 16.55
CA LYS A 22 10.20 -0.64 16.04
C LYS A 22 11.08 -0.48 14.81
N LYS A 23 12.21 -1.19 14.80
CA LYS A 23 12.94 -1.47 13.55
C LYS A 23 12.03 -2.36 12.69
N GLU A 24 11.22 -1.74 11.85
CA GLU A 24 10.51 -2.45 10.79
C GLU A 24 11.54 -2.89 9.76
N ASP A 25 11.94 -4.16 9.86
CA ASP A 25 12.75 -4.89 8.87
C ASP A 25 11.88 -5.49 7.76
N MET A 26 10.55 -5.38 7.87
CA MET A 26 9.59 -5.90 6.91
C MET A 26 8.65 -4.78 6.41
N SER A 27 8.24 -4.88 5.14
CA SER A 27 7.36 -3.93 4.45
C SER A 27 6.23 -4.68 3.76
N CYS A 28 4.99 -4.18 3.81
CA CYS A 28 3.91 -4.79 3.03
C CYS A 28 4.19 -4.66 1.53
N MET A 29 3.62 -5.57 0.71
CA MET A 29 3.81 -5.53 -0.75
C MET A 29 3.35 -4.20 -1.36
N GLY A 30 2.29 -3.59 -0.82
CA GLY A 30 1.85 -2.26 -1.26
C GLY A 30 2.91 -1.18 -1.06
N ALA A 31 3.68 -1.22 0.05
CA ALA A 31 4.77 -0.29 0.27
C ALA A 31 5.94 -0.52 -0.71
N GLN A 32 6.24 -1.77 -1.04
CA GLN A 32 7.27 -2.13 -2.02
C GLN A 32 6.91 -1.64 -3.43
N VAL A 33 5.65 -1.83 -3.86
CA VAL A 33 5.17 -1.32 -5.15
C VAL A 33 5.31 0.20 -5.22
N VAL A 34 4.88 0.93 -4.19
CA VAL A 34 5.02 2.40 -4.18
C VAL A 34 6.49 2.82 -4.14
N GLU A 35 7.35 2.14 -3.38
CA GLU A 35 8.80 2.43 -3.38
C GLU A 35 9.41 2.23 -4.78
N MET A 36 9.06 1.16 -5.48
CA MET A 36 9.49 0.92 -6.85
C MET A 36 8.99 2.01 -7.81
N LEU A 37 7.71 2.42 -7.70
CA LEU A 37 7.14 3.49 -8.52
C LEU A 37 7.81 4.86 -8.27
N VAL A 38 8.15 5.17 -7.02
CA VAL A 38 8.89 6.37 -6.66
C VAL A 38 10.33 6.28 -7.19
N GLY A 39 10.99 5.13 -7.02
CA GLY A 39 12.36 4.88 -7.49
C GLY A 39 12.50 5.00 -9.00
N ASN A 40 11.47 4.59 -9.75
CA ASN A 40 11.41 4.71 -11.21
C ASN A 40 10.90 6.08 -11.69
N GLY A 41 10.63 7.02 -10.79
CA GLY A 41 10.14 8.36 -11.12
C GLY A 41 8.70 8.40 -11.62
N ARG A 42 7.95 7.29 -11.52
CA ARG A 42 6.55 7.19 -11.95
C ARG A 42 5.60 7.98 -11.05
N ILE A 43 5.95 8.07 -9.76
CA ILE A 43 5.25 8.90 -8.76
C ILE A 43 6.25 9.81 -8.04
N ASP A 44 5.85 11.05 -7.81
CA ASP A 44 6.54 11.98 -6.94
C ASP A 44 6.08 11.82 -5.49
N SER A 45 6.98 11.32 -4.63
CA SER A 45 6.71 11.11 -3.20
C SER A 45 6.26 12.36 -2.44
N SER A 46 6.62 13.57 -2.92
CA SER A 46 6.19 14.83 -2.30
C SER A 46 4.69 15.12 -2.48
N LYS A 47 4.04 14.46 -3.43
CA LYS A 47 2.60 14.60 -3.71
C LYS A 47 1.75 13.59 -2.94
N ILE A 48 2.37 12.53 -2.41
CA ILE A 48 1.71 11.39 -1.77
C ILE A 48 1.13 11.74 -0.39
N SER A 49 1.82 12.54 0.42
CA SER A 49 1.47 12.78 1.83
C SER A 49 0.24 13.68 2.04
N ARG A 50 -0.41 14.12 0.96
CA ARG A 50 -1.52 15.08 0.99
C ARG A 50 -2.91 14.42 0.98
N TYR A 51 -2.98 13.13 0.68
CA TYR A 51 -4.26 12.45 0.57
C TYR A 51 -4.85 12.12 1.94
N LYS A 52 -6.17 12.21 2.05
CA LYS A 52 -6.90 11.72 3.22
C LYS A 52 -7.29 10.27 2.98
N LYS A 53 -7.39 9.48 4.06
CA LYS A 53 -7.94 8.13 3.99
C LYS A 53 -9.42 8.22 3.59
N GLU A 54 -9.82 7.42 2.62
CA GLU A 54 -11.21 7.33 2.16
C GLU A 54 -11.65 5.86 2.17
N PRO A 55 -12.36 5.41 3.23
CA PRO A 55 -12.72 4.00 3.39
C PRO A 55 -13.52 3.40 2.22
N VAL A 56 -14.35 4.22 1.56
CA VAL A 56 -15.12 3.81 0.37
C VAL A 56 -14.22 3.34 -0.78
N LEU A 57 -13.00 3.88 -0.88
CA LEU A 57 -12.04 3.49 -1.91
C LEU A 57 -11.42 2.12 -1.63
N TRP A 58 -11.44 1.67 -0.38
CA TRP A 58 -10.85 0.38 -0.02
C TRP A 58 -11.62 -0.76 -0.66
N GLU A 59 -12.95 -0.75 -0.53
CA GLU A 59 -13.82 -1.73 -1.15
C GLU A 59 -13.88 -1.55 -2.68
N LYS A 60 -13.93 -0.30 -3.17
CA LYS A 60 -13.95 0.00 -4.62
C LYS A 60 -12.77 -0.63 -5.36
N HIS A 61 -11.57 -0.52 -4.79
CA HIS A 61 -10.32 -0.99 -5.40
C HIS A 61 -9.84 -2.34 -4.88
N LYS A 62 -10.60 -2.98 -3.97
CA LYS A 62 -10.26 -4.23 -3.31
C LYS A 62 -9.84 -5.32 -4.29
N LYS A 63 -10.74 -5.73 -5.19
CA LYS A 63 -10.48 -6.80 -6.15
C LYS A 63 -9.25 -6.53 -7.04
N ASN A 64 -9.05 -5.27 -7.42
CA ASN A 64 -7.92 -4.86 -8.25
C ASN A 64 -6.60 -4.99 -7.48
N LEU A 65 -6.51 -4.36 -6.31
CA LEU A 65 -5.31 -4.40 -5.48
C LEU A 65 -5.04 -5.80 -4.91
N GLU A 66 -6.07 -6.60 -4.67
CA GLU A 66 -5.91 -8.00 -4.31
C GLU A 66 -5.19 -8.80 -5.39
N THR A 67 -5.59 -8.61 -6.64
CA THR A 67 -5.05 -9.34 -7.79
C THR A 67 -3.58 -8.97 -8.01
N TYR A 68 -3.25 -7.68 -8.05
CA TYR A 68 -1.92 -7.21 -8.45
C TYR A 68 -0.93 -7.05 -7.29
N VAL A 69 -1.42 -6.86 -6.06
CA VAL A 69 -0.58 -6.48 -4.91
C VAL A 69 -0.72 -7.48 -3.77
N CYS A 70 -1.92 -7.69 -3.23
CA CYS A 70 -2.08 -8.50 -2.01
C CYS A 70 -1.82 -9.98 -2.25
N SER A 71 -2.06 -10.50 -3.46
CA SER A 71 -1.78 -11.90 -3.84
C SER A 71 -0.32 -12.32 -3.62
N ARG A 72 0.61 -11.35 -3.61
CA ARG A 72 2.06 -11.56 -3.42
C ARG A 72 2.55 -11.08 -2.04
N CYS A 73 1.65 -10.62 -1.17
CA CYS A 73 2.00 -10.05 0.11
C CYS A 73 2.25 -11.16 1.15
N SER A 74 3.43 -11.15 1.78
CA SER A 74 3.80 -12.10 2.84
C SER A 74 2.88 -12.05 4.06
N PHE A 75 2.14 -10.96 4.25
CA PHE A 75 1.24 -10.75 5.38
C PHE A 75 -0.19 -11.24 5.14
N ARG A 76 -0.53 -11.73 3.94
CA ARG A 76 -1.93 -11.96 3.52
C ARG A 76 -2.69 -12.95 4.40
N GLU A 77 -2.18 -14.16 4.58
CA GLU A 77 -2.92 -15.23 5.27
C GLU A 77 -2.75 -15.22 6.79
N GLN A 78 -1.64 -14.67 7.30
CA GLN A 78 -1.28 -14.78 8.71
C GLN A 78 -1.41 -13.46 9.49
N ASP A 79 -1.37 -12.30 8.81
CA ASP A 79 -1.21 -11.00 9.47
C ASP A 79 -2.10 -9.89 8.85
N CYS A 80 -3.10 -10.23 8.03
CA CYS A 80 -3.95 -9.26 7.35
C CYS A 80 -5.44 -9.55 7.58
N ASP A 81 -5.99 -9.01 8.67
CA ASP A 81 -7.41 -9.14 9.00
C ASP A 81 -8.33 -8.65 7.87
N PHE A 82 -7.89 -7.66 7.10
CA PHE A 82 -8.63 -7.11 5.95
C PHE A 82 -8.85 -8.13 4.81
N GLN A 83 -7.96 -9.12 4.69
CA GLN A 83 -8.00 -10.16 3.65
C GLN A 83 -8.59 -11.48 4.16
N SER A 84 -9.01 -11.55 5.42
CA SER A 84 -9.66 -12.74 5.97
C SER A 84 -11.02 -13.00 5.30
N GLU A 85 -11.53 -14.23 5.37
CA GLU A 85 -12.83 -14.59 4.80
C GLU A 85 -14.00 -13.79 5.42
N ASN A 86 -13.86 -13.43 6.70
CA ASN A 86 -14.84 -12.65 7.45
C ASN A 86 -14.11 -11.49 8.15
N PRO A 87 -13.72 -10.44 7.41
CA PRO A 87 -13.02 -9.31 8.00
C PRO A 87 -13.96 -8.59 8.98
N PRO A 88 -13.49 -8.21 10.18
CA PRO A 88 -14.28 -7.38 11.07
C PRO A 88 -14.76 -6.09 10.39
N ASP A 89 -15.92 -5.57 10.80
CA ASP A 89 -16.44 -4.32 10.25
C ASP A 89 -15.43 -3.18 10.42
N ASN A 90 -15.28 -2.36 9.37
CA ASN A 90 -14.35 -1.24 9.32
C ASN A 90 -12.86 -1.63 9.51
N THR A 91 -12.50 -2.89 9.25
CA THR A 91 -11.09 -3.30 9.24
C THR A 91 -10.31 -2.48 8.23
N GLU A 92 -9.28 -1.78 8.69
CA GLU A 92 -8.47 -0.92 7.84
C GLU A 92 -7.37 -1.75 7.15
N PRO A 93 -7.20 -1.63 5.82
CA PRO A 93 -6.11 -2.29 5.14
C PRO A 93 -4.75 -1.66 5.47
N CYS A 94 -3.66 -2.33 5.09
CA CYS A 94 -2.32 -1.77 5.30
C CYS A 94 -2.14 -0.42 4.56
N GLY A 95 -1.23 0.43 5.07
CA GLY A 95 -1.01 1.77 4.51
C GLY A 95 -0.62 1.77 3.02
N GLY A 96 0.10 0.74 2.55
CA GLY A 96 0.43 0.59 1.14
C GLY A 96 -0.80 0.38 0.26
N PHE A 97 -1.76 -0.42 0.71
CA PHE A 97 -3.02 -0.61 0.00
C PHE A 97 -3.83 0.68 -0.05
N ILE A 98 -3.97 1.37 1.10
CA ILE A 98 -4.69 2.65 1.19
C ILE A 98 -4.15 3.65 0.19
N LEU A 99 -2.82 3.78 0.15
CA LEU A 99 -2.17 4.72 -0.75
C LEU A 99 -2.36 4.32 -2.22
N LEU A 100 -2.21 3.05 -2.56
CA LEU A 100 -2.43 2.60 -3.95
C LEU A 100 -3.86 2.83 -4.40
N ALA A 101 -4.85 2.62 -3.53
CA ALA A 101 -6.25 2.94 -3.82
C ALA A 101 -6.45 4.44 -4.12
N LEU A 102 -5.81 5.32 -3.33
CA LEU A 102 -5.86 6.76 -3.54
C LEU A 102 -5.16 7.18 -4.84
N LEU A 103 -3.98 6.63 -5.12
CA LEU A 103 -3.22 6.93 -6.34
C LEU A 103 -3.99 6.50 -7.59
N LYS A 104 -4.62 5.33 -7.52
CA LYS A 104 -5.47 4.81 -8.60
C LYS A 104 -6.70 5.68 -8.81
N GLU A 105 -7.40 6.05 -7.74
CA GLU A 105 -8.55 6.96 -7.81
C GLU A 105 -8.19 8.30 -8.46
N ASN A 106 -7.01 8.82 -8.17
CA ASN A 106 -6.51 10.08 -8.73
C ASN A 106 -5.87 9.92 -10.12
N ASN A 107 -6.02 8.75 -10.77
CA ASN A 107 -5.42 8.42 -12.07
C ASN A 107 -3.89 8.60 -12.12
N MET A 108 -3.21 8.52 -10.97
CA MET A 108 -1.77 8.61 -10.90
C MET A 108 -1.10 7.30 -11.30
N ILE A 109 -1.77 6.17 -11.12
CA ILE A 109 -1.32 4.83 -11.50
C ILE A 109 -2.45 4.03 -12.14
N ASN A 110 -2.08 3.00 -12.89
CA ASN A 110 -2.97 1.99 -13.44
C ASN A 110 -2.49 0.56 -13.08
N GLU A 111 -3.19 -0.45 -13.59
CA GLU A 111 -2.88 -1.87 -13.40
C GLU A 111 -1.46 -2.22 -13.83
N SER A 112 -1.03 -1.74 -15.00
CA SER A 112 0.31 -2.02 -15.55
C SER A 112 1.43 -1.45 -14.69
N ASP A 113 1.18 -0.34 -13.97
CA ASP A 113 2.14 0.20 -13.00
C ASP A 113 2.30 -0.74 -11.77
N MET A 114 1.30 -1.58 -11.48
CA MET A 114 1.31 -2.51 -10.34
C MET A 114 1.71 -3.94 -10.72
N GLU A 115 1.74 -4.25 -12.02
CA GLU A 115 2.30 -5.49 -12.53
C GLU A 115 3.83 -5.48 -12.34
N LEU A 116 4.28 -6.00 -11.20
CA LEU A 116 5.70 -6.30 -11.00
C LEU A 116 6.10 -7.37 -12.04
N SER A 117 6.82 -6.95 -13.07
CA SER A 117 7.50 -7.84 -14.01
C SER A 117 8.59 -8.57 -13.23
N CYS A 118 8.46 -9.90 -13.09
CA CYS A 118 9.58 -10.72 -12.68
C CYS A 118 10.55 -10.77 -13.88
N GLU A 119 11.67 -10.05 -13.80
CA GLU A 119 12.88 -10.41 -14.54
C GLU A 119 13.71 -11.39 -13.70
#